data_AF-T2M4Q0-F1
#
_entry.id   AF-T2M4Q0-F1
#
_cell.length_a   1.000
_cell.length_b   1.000
_cell.length_c   1.000
_cell.angle_alpha   90.00
_cell.angle_beta   90.00
_cell.angle_gamma   90.00
#
_symmetry.space_group_name_H-M   'P 1'
#
loop_
_entity.id
_entity.type
_entity.pdbx_description
1 polymer ?
#
loop_
_entity_poly.entity_id
_entity_poly.type
_entity_poly.pdbx_seq_one_letter_code
_entity_poly.pdbx_strand_id
1 'polypeptide(L)'
;MKNCEPEEVLLEETDSNSLCVFIISTYMGGSPPESATWFCTYLKEASDDFRVQKNLLKGLKYTVFGLGNSLYEDHYNTVAISLDKWLHKLYANKVFPLGLGDENVSRKEKGTISDDFTTWMKTLVLEYQKSQCFTVENKTIGEKKVEEEKKYESESEDESTAGSGGGGCKSTSGTSGIIDVEDIGKVINNQNQDEYDESFVGEKTAPVNREMVTPLLKKSLEKQGYKIIGSHSGVKICRWTKSMMRGRGGCYKHTFYGIESHRCMETTPSLACANKCVFCWRHHTNPVGTEWKWAMDDPNIIVEKAMENHYKMIKQFKGVPGVKLDRFQEAMDIQHCALSLVGEPIMYPEINKLINLLHGKKISTFLVTNAQFPDAIKQLKPVTQLYVSVDAATKESLKRIDRPLFRDYWQRFLDSLSALSEKGQRTVYRLTLVKAFNTEEIESYAKLVSLGQPGFIEVKGVTYCGESKASSLTMENIPWHEEVVSFVKTLAESLPDYELASEHEHSNCVLLCHKRFKINNKWHTWIDYAKYHELIKAYEDSNGKKTFSDMDYLAPTPEWAVFGDDRKGFDPNESRWHRKKKKDISGC
;
A
#
# COMPACT_ATOMS: atom_id res chain seq x y z
N MET A 1 -1.83 19.35 23.27
CA MET A 1 -1.90 18.54 22.05
C MET A 1 -0.56 18.38 21.31
N LYS A 2 0.51 19.11 21.67
CA LYS A 2 1.80 19.14 20.94
C LYS A 2 2.50 17.78 20.78
N ASN A 3 2.38 16.90 21.77
CA ASN A 3 2.98 15.56 21.79
C ASN A 3 1.92 14.44 21.72
N CYS A 4 0.72 14.77 21.23
CA CYS A 4 -0.39 13.84 21.12
C CYS A 4 -0.48 13.36 19.68
N GLU A 5 -0.41 12.04 19.46
CA GLU A 5 -0.72 11.43 18.18
C GLU A 5 -2.24 11.21 18.09
N PRO A 6 -2.96 12.02 17.29
CA PRO A 6 -4.43 12.03 17.31
C PRO A 6 -5.03 10.67 16.92
N GLU A 7 -4.38 9.95 16.00
CA GLU A 7 -4.80 8.63 15.55
C GLU A 7 -4.75 7.59 16.67
N GLU A 8 -3.69 7.58 17.47
CA GLU A 8 -3.52 6.59 18.55
C GLU A 8 -4.47 6.93 19.72
N VAL A 9 -4.45 8.17 20.20
CA VAL A 9 -5.24 8.58 21.38
C VAL A 9 -6.75 8.49 21.11
N LEU A 10 -7.23 8.95 19.95
CA LEU A 10 -8.67 8.90 19.67
C LEU A 10 -9.17 7.47 19.50
N LEU A 11 -8.36 6.57 18.94
CA LEU A 11 -8.73 5.16 18.79
C LEU A 11 -8.67 4.40 20.12
N GLU A 12 -7.68 4.66 20.97
CA GLU A 12 -7.64 4.09 22.33
C GLU A 12 -8.89 4.48 23.14
N GLU A 13 -9.29 5.75 23.06
CA GLU A 13 -10.47 6.24 23.78
C GLU A 13 -11.80 5.73 23.20
N THR A 14 -11.84 5.23 21.95
CA THR A 14 -13.04 4.58 21.39
C THR A 14 -13.35 3.22 22.02
N ASP A 15 -12.32 2.51 22.50
CA ASP A 15 -12.44 1.24 23.21
C ASP A 15 -12.63 1.46 24.72
N SER A 16 -12.39 2.69 25.19
CA SER A 16 -12.62 3.10 26.57
C SER A 16 -14.09 3.49 26.81
N ASN A 17 -14.59 3.34 28.03
CA ASN A 17 -15.89 3.91 28.42
C ASN A 17 -15.76 5.36 28.94
N SER A 18 -14.67 6.04 28.59
CA SER A 18 -14.34 7.39 29.05
C SER A 18 -15.09 8.45 28.25
N LEU A 19 -15.20 9.65 28.84
CA LEU A 19 -15.69 10.86 28.15
C LEU A 19 -14.49 11.75 27.82
N CYS A 20 -14.24 11.98 26.54
CA CYS A 20 -13.22 12.93 26.08
C CYS A 20 -13.78 14.36 26.06
N VAL A 21 -13.16 15.25 26.84
CA VAL A 21 -13.50 16.68 26.87
C VAL A 21 -12.41 17.47 26.15
N PHE A 22 -12.75 18.11 25.04
CA PHE A 22 -11.84 18.94 24.27
C PHE A 22 -11.99 20.41 24.66
N ILE A 23 -10.91 21.04 25.12
CA ILE A 23 -10.86 22.49 25.38
C ILE A 23 -9.85 23.09 24.41
N ILE A 24 -10.31 23.95 23.50
CA ILE A 24 -9.47 24.46 22.40
C ILE A 24 -9.71 25.93 22.11
N SER A 25 -8.64 26.71 21.95
CA SER A 25 -8.74 28.12 21.57
C SER A 25 -8.76 28.33 20.06
N THR A 26 -9.37 29.43 19.65
CA THR A 26 -9.20 29.99 18.30
C THR A 26 -8.14 31.08 18.35
N TYR A 27 -7.13 30.96 17.49
CA TYR A 27 -5.99 31.89 17.42
C TYR A 27 -6.11 32.81 16.20
N MET A 28 -5.00 33.41 15.78
CA MET A 28 -4.96 34.42 14.71
C MET A 28 -5.59 33.93 13.39
N GLY A 29 -6.53 34.70 12.85
CA GLY A 29 -7.17 34.41 11.55
C GLY A 29 -8.06 33.15 11.56
N GLY A 30 -8.60 32.76 12.72
CA GLY A 30 -9.46 31.58 12.84
C GLY A 30 -8.72 30.24 12.86
N SER A 31 -7.38 30.27 12.99
CA SER A 31 -6.56 29.05 13.01
C SER A 31 -6.46 28.44 14.42
N PRO A 32 -6.17 27.13 14.55
CA PRO A 32 -5.81 26.55 15.84
C PRO A 32 -4.44 27.09 16.33
N PRO A 33 -4.15 27.03 17.64
CA PRO A 33 -2.82 27.25 18.18
C PRO A 33 -1.81 26.26 17.59
N GLU A 34 -0.53 26.64 17.50
CA GLU A 34 0.55 25.80 16.95
C GLU A 34 0.58 24.40 17.58
N SER A 35 0.37 24.33 18.90
CA SER A 35 0.34 23.09 19.67
C SER A 35 -0.82 22.13 19.33
N ALA A 36 -1.82 22.59 18.58
CA ALA A 36 -3.02 21.84 18.18
C ALA A 36 -3.18 21.75 16.65
N THR A 37 -2.29 22.38 15.86
CA THR A 37 -2.38 22.42 14.40
C THR A 37 -2.43 21.02 13.79
N TRP A 38 -1.53 20.12 14.19
CA TRP A 38 -1.52 18.75 13.69
C TRP A 38 -2.82 18.00 14.01
N PHE A 39 -3.32 18.14 15.24
CA PHE A 39 -4.55 17.49 15.69
C PHE A 39 -5.77 17.89 14.85
N CYS A 40 -5.92 19.20 14.59
CA CYS A 40 -6.99 19.73 13.75
C CYS A 40 -6.84 19.31 12.28
N THR A 41 -5.61 19.34 11.74
CA THR A 41 -5.33 18.92 10.36
C THR A 41 -5.69 17.47 10.14
N TYR A 42 -5.26 16.57 11.04
CA TYR A 42 -5.59 15.15 10.97
C TYR A 42 -7.10 14.91 10.95
N LEU A 43 -7.85 15.51 11.87
CA LEU A 43 -9.31 15.31 11.92
C LEU A 43 -10.03 15.86 10.69
N LYS A 44 -9.58 17.01 10.18
CA LYS A 44 -10.09 17.57 8.93
C LYS A 44 -9.87 16.60 7.78
N GLU A 45 -8.62 16.17 7.57
CA GLU A 45 -8.24 15.24 6.50
C GLU A 45 -8.99 13.91 6.61
N ALA A 46 -9.04 13.32 7.81
CA ALA A 46 -9.76 12.08 8.06
C ALA A 46 -11.27 12.22 7.80
N SER A 47 -11.87 13.35 8.19
CA SER A 47 -13.31 13.59 8.00
C SER A 47 -13.71 13.80 6.54
N ASP A 48 -12.81 14.33 5.70
CA ASP A 48 -13.07 14.62 4.29
C ASP A 48 -12.53 13.53 3.34
N ASP A 49 -11.67 12.63 3.81
CA ASP A 49 -11.18 11.49 3.04
C ASP A 49 -12.27 10.42 2.86
N PHE A 50 -12.57 10.05 1.60
CA PHE A 50 -13.53 9.01 1.25
C PHE A 50 -13.01 7.58 1.51
N ARG A 51 -11.70 7.43 1.75
CA ARG A 51 -11.03 6.16 2.05
C ARG A 51 -11.06 5.82 3.53
N VAL A 52 -11.19 6.82 4.39
CA VAL A 52 -11.37 6.64 5.84
C VAL A 52 -12.80 6.19 6.07
N GLN A 53 -12.98 5.10 6.81
CA GLN A 53 -14.32 4.63 7.15
C GLN A 53 -14.97 5.69 8.04
N LYS A 54 -16.15 6.18 7.68
CA LYS A 54 -16.80 7.26 8.44
C LYS A 54 -17.13 6.85 9.87
N ASN A 55 -17.26 5.56 10.16
CA ASN A 55 -17.46 5.02 11.51
C ASN A 55 -16.18 4.93 12.36
N LEU A 56 -15.06 5.56 11.95
CA LEU A 56 -13.75 5.46 12.62
C LEU A 56 -13.82 5.72 14.13
N LEU A 57 -14.62 6.69 14.56
CA LEU A 57 -14.71 7.10 15.96
C LEU A 57 -16.05 6.73 16.62
N LYS A 58 -16.77 5.72 16.09
CA LYS A 58 -18.12 5.34 16.56
C LYS A 58 -18.22 5.08 18.08
N GLY A 59 -17.15 4.58 18.70
CA GLY A 59 -17.10 4.32 20.15
C GLY A 59 -16.79 5.54 21.01
N LEU A 60 -16.28 6.62 20.43
CA LEU A 60 -15.78 7.79 21.16
C LEU A 60 -16.95 8.63 21.71
N LYS A 61 -17.00 8.82 23.03
CA LYS A 61 -17.91 9.79 23.66
C LYS A 61 -17.18 11.11 23.86
N TYR A 62 -17.73 12.21 23.34
CA TYR A 62 -17.05 13.50 23.43
C TYR A 62 -17.95 14.70 23.68
N THR A 63 -17.32 15.78 24.12
CA THR A 63 -17.86 17.15 24.04
C THR A 63 -16.71 18.15 23.87
N VAL A 64 -17.02 19.35 23.39
CA VAL A 64 -16.04 20.38 23.05
C VAL A 64 -16.42 21.69 23.75
N PHE A 65 -15.41 22.40 24.27
CA PHE A 65 -15.52 23.77 24.75
C PHE A 65 -14.51 24.65 24.02
N GLY A 66 -15.01 25.66 23.32
CA GLY A 66 -14.20 26.62 22.60
C GLY A 66 -13.79 27.81 23.46
N LEU A 67 -12.55 28.27 23.29
CA LEU A 67 -12.08 29.54 23.82
C LEU A 67 -11.99 30.56 22.67
N GLY A 68 -12.94 31.49 22.61
CA GLY A 68 -13.03 32.49 21.55
C GLY A 68 -13.28 33.89 22.09
N ASN A 69 -13.34 34.86 21.19
CA ASN A 69 -13.63 36.25 21.51
C ASN A 69 -14.56 36.82 20.43
N SER A 70 -15.79 37.19 20.81
CA SER A 70 -16.84 37.62 19.88
C SER A 70 -16.57 38.96 19.20
N LEU A 71 -15.52 39.69 19.60
CA LEU A 71 -15.01 40.85 18.85
C LEU A 71 -14.49 40.48 17.46
N TYR A 72 -14.14 39.21 17.24
CA TYR A 72 -13.69 38.69 15.96
C TYR A 72 -14.82 37.88 15.33
N GLU A 73 -15.85 38.57 14.83
CA GLU A 73 -17.12 37.97 14.37
C GLU A 73 -16.91 36.77 13.42
N ASP A 74 -16.13 36.93 12.35
CA ASP A 74 -15.86 35.88 11.35
C ASP A 74 -15.01 34.71 11.89
N HIS A 75 -14.40 34.88 13.06
CA HIS A 75 -13.46 33.93 13.65
C HIS A 75 -13.87 33.49 15.07
N TYR A 76 -15.09 33.80 15.51
CA TYR A 76 -15.55 33.47 16.84
C TYR A 76 -15.70 31.95 17.00
N ASN A 77 -14.84 31.35 17.83
CA ASN A 77 -14.83 29.91 18.13
C ASN A 77 -14.73 28.96 16.91
N THR A 78 -14.24 29.44 15.77
CA THR A 78 -14.20 28.68 14.50
C THR A 78 -13.48 27.34 14.62
N VAL A 79 -12.43 27.25 15.44
CA VAL A 79 -11.66 26.02 15.64
C VAL A 79 -12.48 24.98 16.40
N ALA A 80 -13.19 25.39 17.46
CA ALA A 80 -14.03 24.49 18.26
C ALA A 80 -15.23 23.98 17.45
N ILE A 81 -15.86 24.87 16.67
CA ILE A 81 -16.95 24.54 15.75
C ILE A 81 -16.48 23.54 14.68
N SER A 82 -15.29 23.76 14.11
CA SER A 82 -14.72 22.86 13.09
C SER A 82 -14.38 21.49 13.67
N LEU A 83 -13.76 21.48 14.86
CA LEU A 83 -13.40 20.25 15.57
C LEU A 83 -14.62 19.37 15.86
N ASP A 84 -15.67 19.98 16.41
CA ASP A 84 -16.95 19.34 16.69
C ASP A 84 -17.57 18.73 15.41
N LYS A 85 -17.56 19.49 14.30
CA LYS A 85 -18.03 19.01 12.99
C LYS A 85 -17.24 17.81 12.47
N TRP A 86 -15.91 17.82 12.59
CA TRP A 86 -15.07 16.71 12.12
C TRP A 86 -15.26 15.44 12.94
N LEU A 87 -15.33 15.56 14.26
CA LEU A 87 -15.62 14.44 15.16
C LEU A 87 -17.00 13.82 14.85
N HIS A 88 -18.01 14.66 14.62
CA HIS A 88 -19.34 14.20 14.22
C HIS A 88 -19.34 13.48 12.87
N LYS A 89 -18.64 14.01 11.86
CA LYS A 89 -18.47 13.34 10.54
C LYS A 89 -17.81 11.96 10.63
N LEU A 90 -17.00 11.75 11.68
CA LEU A 90 -16.33 10.48 11.98
C LEU A 90 -17.15 9.58 12.93
N TYR A 91 -18.45 9.86 13.07
CA TYR A 91 -19.43 9.12 13.89
C TYR A 91 -19.11 9.10 15.39
N ALA A 92 -18.27 10.00 15.90
CA ALA A 92 -18.10 10.15 17.34
C ALA A 92 -19.44 10.56 17.99
N ASN A 93 -19.70 10.03 19.18
CA ASN A 93 -20.93 10.27 19.92
C ASN A 93 -20.80 11.54 20.78
N LYS A 94 -21.49 12.60 20.39
CA LYS A 94 -21.54 13.86 21.15
C LYS A 94 -22.48 13.69 22.33
N VAL A 95 -21.94 13.69 23.55
CA VAL A 95 -22.74 13.48 24.77
C VAL A 95 -23.25 14.77 25.39
N PHE A 96 -22.68 15.91 25.01
CA PHE A 96 -23.08 17.22 25.54
C PHE A 96 -22.83 18.33 24.51
N PRO A 97 -23.68 19.38 24.45
CA PRO A 97 -23.55 20.46 23.48
C PRO A 97 -22.18 21.17 23.52
N LEU A 98 -21.75 21.60 22.34
CA LEU A 98 -20.57 22.46 22.16
C LEU A 98 -20.73 23.74 23.00
N GLY A 99 -19.78 24.00 23.88
CA GLY A 99 -19.70 25.26 24.62
C GLY A 99 -18.87 26.29 23.85
N LEU A 100 -19.35 27.53 23.82
CA LEU A 100 -18.67 28.66 23.17
C LEU A 100 -18.32 29.69 24.25
N GLY A 101 -17.08 29.67 24.71
CA GLY A 101 -16.58 30.67 25.65
C GLY A 101 -16.24 31.98 24.94
N ASP A 102 -16.53 33.10 25.61
CA ASP A 102 -16.32 34.45 25.07
C ASP A 102 -15.46 35.34 25.98
N GLU A 103 -14.27 35.68 25.53
CA GLU A 103 -13.36 36.63 26.19
C GLU A 103 -13.66 38.11 25.86
N ASN A 104 -14.74 38.40 25.14
CA ASN A 104 -15.13 39.77 24.84
C ASN A 104 -15.48 40.57 26.11
N VAL A 105 -14.59 41.50 26.47
CA VAL A 105 -14.75 42.42 27.61
C VAL A 105 -15.91 43.41 27.45
N SER A 106 -16.45 43.55 26.25
CA SER A 106 -17.53 44.49 25.90
C SER A 106 -18.90 43.81 25.73
N ARG A 107 -19.02 42.52 26.06
CA ARG A 107 -20.27 41.78 25.90
C ARG A 107 -21.36 42.28 26.87
N LYS A 108 -22.63 42.26 26.44
CA LYS A 108 -23.77 42.78 27.22
C LYS A 108 -24.07 41.95 28.47
N GLU A 109 -23.69 40.67 28.48
CA GLU A 109 -23.90 39.73 29.58
C GLU A 109 -22.72 39.77 30.57
N LYS A 110 -23.00 39.99 31.85
CA LYS A 110 -21.98 40.10 32.91
C LYS A 110 -21.34 38.73 33.19
N GLY A 111 -20.22 38.44 32.53
CA GLY A 111 -19.39 37.28 32.84
C GLY A 111 -18.09 37.31 32.05
N THR A 112 -17.18 36.44 32.42
CA THR A 112 -15.93 36.16 31.73
C THR A 112 -16.03 34.81 31.01
N ILE A 113 -15.08 34.52 30.14
CA ILE A 113 -14.91 33.17 29.56
C ILE A 113 -14.82 32.06 30.63
N SER A 114 -14.30 32.39 31.82
CA SER A 114 -14.26 31.48 32.97
C SER A 114 -15.65 31.21 33.55
N ASP A 115 -16.54 32.19 33.52
CA ASP A 115 -17.93 32.03 33.96
C ASP A 115 -18.72 31.18 32.96
N ASP A 116 -18.47 31.36 31.65
CA ASP A 116 -19.05 30.53 30.59
C ASP A 116 -18.62 29.07 30.76
N PHE A 117 -17.32 28.84 30.97
CA PHE A 117 -16.77 27.52 31.21
C PHE A 117 -17.33 26.88 32.48
N THR A 118 -17.42 27.65 33.56
CA THR A 118 -17.97 27.16 34.83
C THR A 118 -19.44 26.76 34.68
N THR A 119 -20.23 27.57 33.95
CA THR A 119 -21.65 27.29 33.69
C THR A 119 -21.82 26.06 32.80
N TRP A 120 -21.05 25.97 31.72
CA TRP A 120 -21.03 24.82 30.83
C TRP A 120 -20.62 23.53 31.55
N MET A 121 -19.55 23.59 32.36
CA MET A 121 -19.06 22.43 33.12
C MET A 121 -20.05 21.97 34.18
N LYS A 122 -20.67 22.88 34.92
CA LYS A 122 -21.70 22.52 35.91
C LYS A 122 -22.86 21.78 35.25
N THR A 123 -23.32 22.26 34.10
CA THR A 123 -24.40 21.62 33.35
C THR A 123 -23.96 20.25 32.80
N LEU A 124 -22.75 20.16 32.26
CA LEU A 124 -22.17 18.88 31.81
C LEU A 124 -22.13 17.84 32.94
N VAL A 125 -21.64 18.23 34.13
CA VAL A 125 -21.56 17.33 35.29
C VAL A 125 -22.95 16.89 35.76
N LEU A 126 -23.92 17.82 35.80
CA LEU A 126 -25.29 17.50 36.18
C LEU A 126 -25.96 16.54 35.18
N GLU A 127 -25.82 16.76 33.88
CA GLU A 127 -26.33 15.85 32.83
C GLU A 127 -25.65 14.48 32.89
N TYR A 128 -24.33 14.46 33.11
CA TYR A 128 -23.58 13.21 33.24
C TYR A 128 -24.01 12.41 34.48
N GLN A 129 -24.23 13.07 35.63
CA GLN A 129 -24.75 12.43 36.85
C GLN A 129 -26.17 11.89 36.67
N LYS A 130 -27.06 12.61 35.99
CA LYS A 130 -28.40 12.11 35.64
C LYS A 130 -28.32 10.84 34.78
N SER A 131 -27.41 10.80 33.81
CA SER A 131 -27.24 9.64 32.91
C SER A 131 -26.73 8.38 33.61
N GLN A 132 -26.03 8.51 34.75
CA GLN A 132 -25.53 7.39 35.57
C GLN A 132 -26.60 6.86 36.54
N CYS A 133 -27.54 7.71 37.00
CA CYS A 133 -28.54 7.35 38.02
C CYS A 133 -29.70 6.47 37.51
N PHE A 134 -29.87 6.29 36.19
CA PHE A 134 -30.94 5.47 35.59
C PHE A 134 -30.62 3.96 35.48
N THR A 135 -29.48 3.49 36.01
CA THR A 135 -29.10 2.06 35.92
C THR A 135 -29.37 1.23 37.17
N VAL A 136 -30.00 1.80 38.20
CA VAL A 136 -30.39 1.07 39.42
C VAL A 136 -31.84 1.39 39.75
N GLU A 137 -32.79 0.72 39.09
CA GLU A 137 -33.98 0.10 39.70
C GLU A 137 -35.01 -0.35 38.64
N ASN A 138 -35.57 -1.53 38.89
CA ASN A 138 -36.78 -2.12 38.30
C ASN A 138 -36.65 -2.99 37.03
N LYS A 139 -36.22 -4.24 37.27
CA LYS A 139 -37.00 -5.40 36.81
C LYS A 139 -38.43 -5.27 37.36
N THR A 140 -39.44 -5.32 36.48
CA THR A 140 -40.54 -6.32 36.38
C THR A 140 -41.88 -5.68 35.91
N ILE A 141 -42.49 -6.33 34.90
CA ILE A 141 -43.91 -6.35 34.46
C ILE A 141 -44.50 -5.13 33.71
N GLY A 142 -45.01 -5.41 32.49
CA GLY A 142 -46.26 -4.80 32.01
C GLY A 142 -46.26 -4.41 30.53
N GLU A 143 -46.83 -5.26 29.68
CA GLU A 143 -47.24 -4.90 28.32
C GLU A 143 -48.19 -3.68 28.32
N LYS A 144 -47.96 -2.73 27.42
CA LYS A 144 -49.03 -1.94 26.78
C LYS A 144 -48.54 -1.32 25.46
N LYS A 145 -49.30 -1.60 24.38
CA LYS A 145 -49.31 -0.87 23.11
C LYS A 145 -49.88 0.55 23.31
N VAL A 146 -49.55 1.46 22.37
CA VAL A 146 -50.32 2.61 21.80
C VAL A 146 -49.27 3.58 21.20
N GLU A 147 -49.07 3.55 19.87
CA GLU A 147 -49.55 4.51 18.85
C GLU A 147 -48.83 5.87 18.87
N GLU A 148 -47.94 6.08 17.89
CA GLU A 148 -47.37 7.38 17.55
C GLU A 148 -48.16 8.01 16.40
N GLU A 149 -48.86 9.10 16.69
CA GLU A 149 -49.42 10.02 15.70
C GLU A 149 -48.31 10.96 15.17
N LYS A 150 -48.21 11.04 13.84
CA LYS A 150 -47.42 12.06 13.14
C LYS A 150 -48.22 13.37 13.07
N LYS A 151 -47.55 14.50 13.31
CA LYS A 151 -47.94 15.80 12.78
C LYS A 151 -46.73 16.54 12.23
N TYR A 152 -46.74 16.73 10.91
CA TYR A 152 -45.89 17.66 10.19
C TYR A 152 -46.62 19.01 10.14
N GLU A 153 -45.92 20.10 10.42
CA GLU A 153 -46.30 21.43 9.97
C GLU A 153 -45.12 22.03 9.20
N SER A 154 -45.43 22.44 7.98
CA SER A 154 -44.58 23.14 7.03
C SER A 154 -44.85 24.63 7.11
N GLU A 155 -43.81 25.45 7.15
CA GLU A 155 -43.94 26.85 6.78
C GLU A 155 -42.86 27.22 5.75
N SER A 156 -43.37 27.72 4.64
CA SER A 156 -42.68 28.28 3.49
C SER A 156 -42.59 29.79 3.63
N GLU A 157 -41.45 30.39 3.31
CA GLU A 157 -41.42 31.79 2.88
C GLU A 157 -40.54 31.93 1.63
N ASP A 158 -41.20 32.37 0.56
CA ASP A 158 -40.63 32.92 -0.67
C ASP A 158 -40.09 34.33 -0.39
N GLU A 159 -38.95 34.68 -0.99
CA GLU A 159 -38.80 36.02 -1.56
C GLU A 159 -38.04 35.97 -2.88
N SER A 160 -38.55 36.77 -3.81
CA SER A 160 -38.10 36.90 -5.19
C SER A 160 -37.38 38.23 -5.38
N THR A 161 -36.46 38.31 -6.35
CA THR A 161 -36.29 39.52 -7.19
C THR A 161 -35.45 39.20 -8.42
N ALA A 162 -35.75 39.94 -9.49
CA ALA A 162 -35.56 39.63 -10.89
C ALA A 162 -34.38 40.37 -11.55
N GLY A 163 -34.02 39.95 -12.77
CA GLY A 163 -33.49 40.87 -13.81
C GLY A 163 -32.53 40.29 -14.85
N SER A 164 -33.07 39.98 -16.05
CA SER A 164 -32.54 40.06 -17.44
C SER A 164 -31.02 40.08 -17.71
N GLY A 165 -30.45 39.46 -18.76
CA GLY A 165 -30.97 38.88 -20.01
C GLY A 165 -29.90 39.07 -21.11
N GLY A 166 -29.84 38.17 -22.12
CA GLY A 166 -29.19 38.47 -23.42
C GLY A 166 -28.21 37.45 -24.03
N GLY A 167 -28.75 36.53 -24.85
CA GLY A 167 -28.36 36.15 -26.23
C GLY A 167 -26.90 35.81 -26.64
N GLY A 168 -26.75 34.73 -27.42
CA GLY A 168 -25.73 34.65 -28.49
C GLY A 168 -25.11 33.28 -28.78
N CYS A 169 -25.27 32.80 -30.01
CA CYS A 169 -24.82 31.51 -30.57
C CYS A 169 -23.48 31.62 -31.35
N LYS A 170 -22.68 30.52 -31.42
CA LYS A 170 -21.98 29.89 -32.60
C LYS A 170 -20.47 29.54 -32.50
N SER A 171 -20.20 28.24 -32.74
CA SER A 171 -19.13 27.56 -33.54
C SER A 171 -17.60 27.64 -33.29
N THR A 172 -17.02 26.43 -33.18
CA THR A 172 -15.76 25.86 -33.77
C THR A 172 -14.36 26.36 -33.34
N SER A 173 -13.52 25.45 -32.84
CA SER A 173 -12.29 24.92 -33.51
C SER A 173 -11.42 24.14 -32.53
N GLY A 174 -10.81 23.05 -33.00
CA GLY A 174 -9.94 22.20 -32.19
C GLY A 174 -8.52 22.75 -32.06
N THR A 175 -7.89 22.46 -30.93
CA THR A 175 -6.43 22.33 -30.80
C THR A 175 -6.11 21.32 -29.70
N SER A 176 -5.28 20.34 -30.03
CA SER A 176 -4.70 19.39 -29.09
C SER A 176 -3.64 20.09 -28.25
N GLY A 177 -3.98 20.41 -27.00
CA GLY A 177 -3.04 20.93 -26.00
C GLY A 177 -2.83 19.91 -24.89
N ILE A 178 -1.57 19.64 -24.56
CA ILE A 178 -1.15 18.95 -23.34
C ILE A 178 -1.73 19.72 -22.14
N ILE A 179 -2.49 19.05 -21.27
CA ILE A 179 -3.07 19.64 -20.06
C ILE A 179 -2.24 19.18 -18.86
N ASP A 180 -1.74 20.17 -18.11
CA ASP A 180 -0.93 20.00 -16.91
C ASP A 180 -1.77 19.47 -15.74
N VAL A 181 -1.14 18.76 -14.81
CA VAL A 181 -1.78 17.95 -13.75
C VAL A 181 -2.37 18.83 -12.62
N GLU A 182 -2.20 20.14 -12.67
CA GLU A 182 -2.70 21.06 -11.64
C GLU A 182 -4.06 21.73 -11.96
N ASP A 183 -4.61 21.55 -13.16
CA ASP A 183 -5.86 22.24 -13.56
C ASP A 183 -7.17 21.44 -13.39
N ILE A 184 -7.11 20.22 -12.84
CA ILE A 184 -8.32 19.39 -12.60
C ILE A 184 -9.21 19.93 -11.47
N GLY A 185 -8.69 20.80 -10.59
CA GLY A 185 -9.47 21.38 -9.48
C GLY A 185 -10.59 22.34 -9.91
N LYS A 186 -10.53 22.91 -11.12
CA LYS A 186 -11.50 23.93 -11.57
C LYS A 186 -12.68 23.37 -12.37
N VAL A 187 -12.59 22.13 -12.85
CA VAL A 187 -13.65 21.52 -13.69
C VAL A 187 -14.76 20.87 -12.85
N ILE A 188 -14.50 20.60 -11.56
CA ILE A 188 -15.46 19.96 -10.65
C ILE A 188 -16.56 20.93 -10.19
N ASN A 189 -16.38 22.25 -10.31
CA ASN A 189 -17.39 23.22 -9.86
C ASN A 189 -18.55 23.48 -10.83
N ASN A 190 -18.56 22.89 -12.04
CA ASN A 190 -19.53 23.24 -13.07
C ASN A 190 -20.42 22.09 -13.58
N GLN A 191 -20.57 21.00 -12.83
CA GLN A 191 -21.56 19.96 -13.14
C GLN A 191 -22.28 19.51 -11.87
N ASN A 192 -23.14 20.39 -11.35
CA ASN A 192 -24.27 20.02 -10.49
C ASN A 192 -25.53 20.00 -11.35
N GLN A 193 -25.99 18.80 -11.68
CA GLN A 193 -27.39 18.40 -11.84
C GLN A 193 -27.38 17.07 -12.58
N ASP A 194 -27.57 15.98 -11.85
CA ASP A 194 -28.38 14.86 -12.27
C ASP A 194 -28.85 14.14 -10.99
N GLU A 195 -30.17 14.01 -10.88
CA GLU A 195 -30.93 13.53 -9.73
C GLU A 195 -30.55 12.10 -9.32
N TYR A 196 -30.33 11.88 -8.02
CA TYR A 196 -30.29 10.55 -7.44
C TYR A 196 -31.72 10.13 -7.06
N ASP A 197 -32.25 9.16 -7.78
CA ASP A 197 -33.55 8.53 -7.53
C ASP A 197 -33.44 7.59 -6.30
N GLU A 198 -33.93 8.06 -5.15
CA GLU A 198 -34.07 7.25 -3.92
C GLU A 198 -35.39 6.49 -3.93
N SER A 199 -35.41 5.31 -4.56
CA SER A 199 -36.47 4.32 -4.31
C SER A 199 -35.95 2.88 -4.39
N PHE A 200 -35.38 2.38 -3.29
CA PHE A 200 -35.56 0.97 -2.90
C PHE A 200 -35.12 0.74 -1.44
N VAL A 201 -36.05 0.86 -0.49
CA VAL A 201 -35.90 0.22 0.83
C VAL A 201 -36.87 -0.95 0.87
N GLY A 202 -36.32 -2.17 0.88
CA GLY A 202 -37.08 -3.37 1.18
C GLY A 202 -36.65 -4.59 0.39
N GLU A 203 -35.54 -5.23 0.77
CA GLU A 203 -35.44 -6.68 0.98
C GLU A 203 -34.00 -7.07 1.33
N LYS A 204 -33.85 -7.97 2.31
CA LYS A 204 -32.56 -8.59 2.66
C LYS A 204 -32.04 -9.38 1.45
N THR A 205 -31.18 -8.77 0.65
CA THR A 205 -30.41 -9.43 -0.40
C THR A 205 -28.92 -9.24 -0.13
N ALA A 206 -28.14 -10.26 -0.47
CA ALA A 206 -26.72 -10.43 -0.15
C ALA A 206 -25.84 -9.21 -0.49
N PRO A 207 -24.68 -9.01 0.20
CA PRO A 207 -23.83 -7.86 -0.05
C PRO A 207 -23.38 -7.84 -1.51
N VAL A 208 -23.70 -6.75 -2.22
CA VAL A 208 -23.15 -6.47 -3.55
C VAL A 208 -21.63 -6.41 -3.41
N ASN A 209 -20.94 -7.37 -4.01
CA ASN A 209 -19.49 -7.53 -3.91
C ASN A 209 -18.76 -6.28 -4.43
N ARG A 210 -18.20 -5.48 -3.53
CA ARG A 210 -17.40 -4.29 -3.87
C ARG A 210 -16.14 -4.71 -4.63
N GLU A 211 -15.94 -4.16 -5.82
CA GLU A 211 -14.69 -4.35 -6.59
C GLU A 211 -13.50 -3.70 -5.87
N MET A 212 -12.30 -4.30 -6.00
CA MET A 212 -11.07 -3.76 -5.42
C MET A 212 -10.59 -2.51 -6.17
N VAL A 213 -10.72 -2.50 -7.49
CA VAL A 213 -10.26 -1.40 -8.34
C VAL A 213 -11.44 -0.52 -8.75
N THR A 214 -11.50 0.70 -8.21
CA THR A 214 -12.51 1.68 -8.62
C THR A 214 -12.25 2.18 -10.06
N PRO A 215 -13.27 2.70 -10.77
CA PRO A 215 -13.09 3.25 -12.12
C PRO A 215 -12.01 4.35 -12.22
N LEU A 216 -11.95 5.22 -11.21
CA LEU A 216 -10.92 6.28 -11.12
C LEU A 216 -9.52 5.68 -10.94
N LEU A 217 -9.38 4.68 -10.05
CA LEU A 217 -8.12 3.99 -9.85
C LEU A 217 -7.71 3.26 -11.14
N LYS A 218 -8.62 2.53 -11.78
CA LYS A 218 -8.38 1.83 -13.06
C LYS A 218 -7.80 2.78 -14.12
N LYS A 219 -8.43 3.94 -14.33
CA LYS A 219 -7.96 4.94 -15.30
C LYS A 219 -6.55 5.47 -14.97
N SER A 220 -6.25 5.67 -13.70
CA SER A 220 -4.90 6.08 -13.25
C SER A 220 -3.86 4.98 -13.49
N LEU A 221 -4.19 3.74 -13.15
CA LEU A 221 -3.32 2.58 -13.33
C LEU A 221 -3.03 2.30 -14.81
N GLU A 222 -4.05 2.40 -15.67
CA GLU A 222 -3.92 2.21 -17.11
C GLU A 222 -3.00 3.26 -17.75
N LYS A 223 -3.07 4.53 -17.32
CA LYS A 223 -2.11 5.58 -17.74
C LYS A 223 -0.67 5.25 -17.37
N GLN A 224 -0.45 4.51 -16.27
CA GLN A 224 0.87 4.06 -15.82
C GLN A 224 1.33 2.74 -16.49
N GLY A 225 0.59 2.27 -17.50
CA GLY A 225 0.92 1.08 -18.29
C GLY A 225 0.40 -0.24 -17.72
N TYR A 226 -0.48 -0.21 -16.72
CA TYR A 226 -1.10 -1.43 -16.19
C TYR A 226 -2.22 -1.90 -17.11
N LYS A 227 -2.40 -3.22 -17.19
CA LYS A 227 -3.60 -3.86 -17.73
C LYS A 227 -4.33 -4.52 -16.58
N ILE A 228 -5.44 -3.91 -16.17
CA ILE A 228 -6.27 -4.40 -15.06
C ILE A 228 -7.06 -5.61 -15.54
N ILE A 229 -7.10 -6.63 -14.70
CA ILE A 229 -7.71 -7.93 -14.96
C ILE A 229 -8.80 -8.14 -13.91
N GLY A 230 -10.04 -8.24 -14.39
CA GLY A 230 -11.21 -8.37 -13.52
C GLY A 230 -11.33 -7.17 -12.59
N SER A 231 -11.67 -7.45 -11.34
CA SER A 231 -11.96 -6.48 -10.28
C SER A 231 -10.77 -6.19 -9.37
N HIS A 232 -9.71 -7.00 -9.38
CA HIS A 232 -8.63 -6.93 -8.37
C HIS A 232 -7.20 -7.26 -8.84
N SER A 233 -7.03 -7.75 -10.07
CA SER A 233 -5.72 -8.21 -10.58
C SER A 233 -5.13 -7.25 -11.61
N GLY A 234 -3.85 -7.43 -11.94
CA GLY A 234 -3.24 -6.65 -13.02
C GLY A 234 -1.90 -7.17 -13.49
N VAL A 235 -1.57 -6.90 -14.76
CA VAL A 235 -0.29 -7.23 -15.39
C VAL A 235 0.34 -5.97 -15.98
N LYS A 236 1.67 -5.90 -16.01
CA LYS A 236 2.42 -4.81 -16.63
C LYS A 236 3.71 -5.35 -17.24
N ILE A 237 4.21 -4.67 -18.28
CA ILE A 237 5.50 -5.00 -18.85
C ILE A 237 6.64 -4.48 -17.97
N CYS A 238 7.56 -5.37 -17.60
CA CYS A 238 8.74 -4.98 -16.86
C CYS A 238 9.66 -4.13 -17.73
N ARG A 239 10.31 -3.12 -17.14
CA ARG A 239 11.32 -2.29 -17.82
C ARG A 239 12.42 -3.14 -18.46
N TRP A 240 12.87 -4.18 -17.76
CA TRP A 240 13.96 -5.06 -18.21
C TRP A 240 13.57 -5.97 -19.36
N THR A 241 12.28 -6.28 -19.56
CA THR A 241 11.80 -7.01 -20.74
C THR A 241 12.15 -6.25 -22.01
N LYS A 242 11.86 -4.95 -22.06
CA LYS A 242 12.23 -4.08 -23.21
C LYS A 242 13.75 -4.01 -23.40
N SER A 243 14.51 -3.96 -22.31
CA SER A 243 15.98 -3.91 -22.34
C SER A 243 16.57 -5.17 -22.98
N MET A 244 16.18 -6.34 -22.47
CA MET A 244 16.69 -7.63 -22.93
C MET A 244 16.22 -7.96 -24.35
N MET A 245 14.98 -7.60 -24.73
CA MET A 245 14.53 -7.70 -26.12
C MET A 245 15.37 -6.88 -27.10
N ARG A 246 16.04 -5.82 -26.62
CA ARG A 246 16.95 -4.99 -27.43
C ARG A 246 18.40 -5.46 -27.39
N GLY A 247 18.70 -6.56 -26.69
CA GLY A 247 20.06 -7.01 -26.46
C GLY A 247 20.87 -6.08 -25.55
N ARG A 248 20.20 -5.34 -24.64
CA ARG A 248 20.83 -4.35 -23.75
C ARG A 248 20.99 -4.84 -22.31
N GLY A 249 20.83 -6.14 -22.08
CA GLY A 249 20.91 -6.76 -20.77
C GLY A 249 19.55 -6.96 -20.09
N GLY A 250 19.47 -8.03 -19.31
CA GLY A 250 18.35 -8.35 -18.42
C GLY A 250 18.47 -7.72 -17.04
N CYS A 251 17.48 -7.97 -16.18
CA CYS A 251 17.56 -7.59 -14.77
C CYS A 251 18.56 -8.48 -14.01
N TYR A 252 18.89 -8.08 -12.78
CA TYR A 252 19.78 -8.86 -11.91
C TYR A 252 19.36 -10.32 -11.68
N LYS A 253 18.07 -10.65 -11.82
CA LYS A 253 17.61 -12.03 -11.67
C LYS A 253 18.09 -12.96 -12.79
N HIS A 254 18.42 -12.40 -13.96
CA HIS A 254 19.11 -13.14 -15.01
C HIS A 254 20.48 -13.60 -14.52
N THR A 255 21.27 -12.66 -14.01
CA THR A 255 22.59 -12.91 -13.42
C THR A 255 22.50 -13.91 -12.26
N PHE A 256 21.55 -13.72 -11.33
CA PHE A 256 21.51 -14.51 -10.09
C PHE A 256 20.95 -15.91 -10.28
N TYR A 257 19.93 -16.07 -11.14
CA TYR A 257 19.12 -17.29 -11.19
C TYR A 257 18.86 -17.84 -12.60
N GLY A 258 19.31 -17.13 -13.65
CA GLY A 258 19.02 -17.50 -15.04
C GLY A 258 17.63 -17.09 -15.53
N ILE A 259 16.98 -16.10 -14.90
CA ILE A 259 15.66 -15.61 -15.33
C ILE A 259 15.80 -14.68 -16.54
N GLU A 260 15.34 -15.16 -17.70
CA GLU A 260 15.28 -14.38 -18.93
C GLU A 260 14.20 -13.30 -18.82
N SER A 261 14.60 -12.03 -18.68
CA SER A 261 13.68 -10.92 -18.40
C SER A 261 12.67 -10.65 -19.52
N HIS A 262 13.00 -10.98 -20.78
CA HIS A 262 12.07 -10.87 -21.90
C HIS A 262 11.00 -11.97 -21.95
N ARG A 263 11.18 -13.06 -21.20
CA ARG A 263 10.22 -14.17 -21.06
C ARG A 263 9.53 -14.19 -19.69
N CYS A 264 9.67 -13.10 -18.93
CA CYS A 264 9.07 -12.93 -17.62
C CYS A 264 7.81 -12.07 -17.69
N MET A 265 6.68 -12.64 -17.26
CA MET A 265 5.43 -11.93 -17.04
C MET A 265 5.37 -11.40 -15.60
N GLU A 266 5.20 -10.09 -15.44
CA GLU A 266 5.05 -9.44 -14.13
C GLU A 266 3.57 -9.13 -13.86
N THR A 267 2.99 -9.79 -12.85
CA THR A 267 1.56 -9.72 -12.55
C THR A 267 1.30 -9.70 -11.04
N THR A 268 0.05 -9.42 -10.67
CA THR A 268 -0.44 -9.59 -9.30
C THR A 268 -1.90 -10.05 -9.32
N PRO A 269 -2.28 -11.02 -8.48
CA PRO A 269 -3.67 -11.37 -8.25
C PRO A 269 -4.34 -10.47 -7.20
N SER A 270 -3.61 -9.52 -6.59
CA SER A 270 -4.13 -8.64 -5.55
C SER A 270 -3.44 -7.29 -5.60
N LEU A 271 -4.17 -6.25 -5.99
CA LEU A 271 -3.70 -4.86 -5.93
C LEU A 271 -3.68 -4.29 -4.50
N ALA A 272 -4.34 -4.98 -3.56
CA ALA A 272 -4.44 -4.57 -2.18
C ALA A 272 -3.25 -5.05 -1.34
N CYS A 273 -2.85 -4.28 -0.34
CA CYS A 273 -1.71 -4.58 0.54
C CYS A 273 -2.05 -4.40 2.03
N ALA A 274 -1.36 -5.12 2.90
CA ALA A 274 -1.40 -4.95 4.34
C ALA A 274 -0.39 -3.90 4.88
N ASN A 275 0.44 -3.32 4.01
CA ASN A 275 1.48 -2.34 4.36
C ASN A 275 1.33 -1.05 3.52
N LYS A 276 1.77 0.09 4.08
CA LYS A 276 1.84 1.40 3.43
C LYS A 276 3.26 1.94 3.39
N CYS A 277 4.20 1.16 2.85
CA CYS A 277 5.63 1.46 2.94
C CYS A 277 6.03 2.84 2.38
N VAL A 278 7.00 3.49 3.03
CA VAL A 278 7.50 4.84 2.67
C VAL A 278 8.22 4.92 1.32
N PHE A 279 8.65 3.78 0.77
CA PHE A 279 9.29 3.64 -0.54
C PHE A 279 8.37 2.98 -1.58
N CYS A 280 7.20 2.48 -1.17
CA CYS A 280 6.26 1.89 -2.11
C CYS A 280 5.69 3.02 -2.97
N TRP A 281 6.15 3.12 -4.20
CA TRP A 281 5.91 4.23 -5.15
C TRP A 281 4.42 4.59 -5.40
N ARG A 282 3.48 3.80 -4.86
CA ARG A 282 2.03 4.04 -4.93
C ARG A 282 1.38 4.49 -3.62
N HIS A 283 2.19 4.69 -2.57
CA HIS A 283 1.93 5.22 -1.23
C HIS A 283 0.46 5.18 -0.73
N HIS A 284 -0.45 5.94 -1.35
CA HIS A 284 -1.83 6.17 -0.90
C HIS A 284 -2.92 5.87 -1.96
N THR A 285 -2.57 5.43 -3.17
CA THR A 285 -3.56 5.18 -4.24
C THR A 285 -4.06 3.74 -4.29
N ASN A 286 -3.26 2.79 -3.80
CA ASN A 286 -3.66 1.38 -3.82
C ASN A 286 -4.63 1.07 -2.68
N PRO A 287 -5.55 0.11 -2.89
CA PRO A 287 -6.38 -0.42 -1.82
C PRO A 287 -5.52 -1.03 -0.72
N VAL A 288 -6.02 -0.97 0.51
CA VAL A 288 -5.36 -1.56 1.67
C VAL A 288 -6.33 -2.45 2.42
N GLY A 289 -5.83 -3.53 3.01
CA GLY A 289 -6.63 -4.46 3.77
C GLY A 289 -5.77 -5.51 4.49
N THR A 290 -6.30 -5.98 5.61
CA THR A 290 -5.74 -7.08 6.42
C THR A 290 -6.40 -8.42 6.08
N GLU A 291 -7.47 -8.42 5.30
CA GLU A 291 -8.23 -9.58 4.87
C GLU A 291 -8.88 -9.36 3.50
N TRP A 292 -9.30 -10.45 2.86
CA TRP A 292 -10.00 -10.40 1.58
C TRP A 292 -11.48 -10.02 1.76
N LYS A 293 -11.91 -8.92 1.16
CA LYS A 293 -13.29 -8.40 1.26
C LYS A 293 -13.90 -7.95 -0.08
N TRP A 294 -13.25 -8.30 -1.18
CA TRP A 294 -13.62 -7.82 -2.51
C TRP A 294 -14.26 -8.93 -3.34
N ALA A 295 -14.95 -8.52 -4.42
CA ALA A 295 -15.29 -9.43 -5.51
C ALA A 295 -14.05 -10.26 -5.88
N MET A 296 -14.23 -11.57 -6.02
CA MET A 296 -13.14 -12.51 -6.29
C MET A 296 -13.31 -13.07 -7.70
N ASP A 297 -12.34 -12.81 -8.55
CA ASP A 297 -12.25 -13.38 -9.89
C ASP A 297 -11.64 -14.79 -9.82
N ASP A 298 -12.08 -15.68 -10.72
CA ASP A 298 -11.54 -17.04 -10.83
C ASP A 298 -10.08 -17.02 -11.34
N PRO A 299 -9.17 -17.83 -10.77
CA PRO A 299 -7.75 -17.81 -11.11
C PRO A 299 -7.45 -18.23 -12.54
N ASN A 300 -8.28 -19.05 -13.18
CA ASN A 300 -8.13 -19.38 -14.60
C ASN A 300 -8.34 -18.13 -15.46
N ILE A 301 -9.38 -17.34 -15.15
CA ILE A 301 -9.61 -16.05 -15.83
C ILE A 301 -8.44 -15.10 -15.61
N ILE A 302 -7.89 -15.06 -14.38
CA ILE A 302 -6.74 -14.20 -14.05
C ILE A 302 -5.52 -14.59 -14.87
N VAL A 303 -5.14 -15.88 -14.88
CA VAL A 303 -3.96 -16.38 -15.60
C VAL A 303 -4.11 -16.18 -17.11
N GLU A 304 -5.23 -16.58 -17.70
CA GLU A 304 -5.46 -16.44 -19.15
C GLU A 304 -5.42 -14.97 -19.59
N LYS A 305 -6.12 -14.08 -18.87
CA LYS A 305 -6.11 -12.65 -19.20
C LYS A 305 -4.75 -12.00 -18.93
N ALA A 306 -4.00 -12.46 -17.92
CA ALA A 306 -2.63 -11.96 -17.68
C ALA A 306 -1.72 -12.30 -18.85
N MET A 307 -1.74 -13.55 -19.30
CA MET A 307 -0.97 -13.99 -20.47
C MET A 307 -1.40 -13.26 -21.74
N GLU A 308 -2.71 -13.18 -22.01
CA GLU A 308 -3.25 -12.48 -23.18
C GLU A 308 -2.79 -11.01 -23.22
N ASN A 309 -2.93 -10.29 -22.11
CA ASN A 309 -2.51 -8.90 -22.00
C ASN A 309 -0.98 -8.75 -22.08
N HIS A 310 -0.22 -9.67 -21.51
CA HIS A 310 1.24 -9.70 -21.64
C HIS A 310 1.65 -9.83 -23.11
N TYR A 311 1.10 -10.81 -23.83
CA TYR A 311 1.37 -10.98 -25.26
C TYR A 311 0.91 -9.79 -26.11
N LYS A 312 -0.23 -9.18 -25.79
CA LYS A 312 -0.66 -7.93 -26.45
C LYS A 312 0.37 -6.81 -26.26
N MET A 313 0.94 -6.66 -25.06
CA MET A 313 2.01 -5.69 -24.80
C MET A 313 3.31 -6.06 -25.52
N ILE A 314 3.71 -7.33 -25.54
CA ILE A 314 4.90 -7.78 -26.30
C ILE A 314 4.74 -7.46 -27.79
N LYS A 315 3.58 -7.74 -28.39
CA LYS A 315 3.31 -7.44 -29.81
C LYS A 315 3.48 -5.96 -30.17
N GLN A 316 3.29 -5.04 -29.23
CA GLN A 316 3.52 -3.60 -29.46
C GLN A 316 4.99 -3.25 -29.66
N PHE A 317 5.92 -4.13 -29.28
CA PHE A 317 7.36 -3.96 -29.53
C PHE A 317 7.77 -4.39 -30.94
N LYS A 318 6.88 -4.97 -31.74
CA LYS A 318 7.16 -5.35 -33.12
C LYS A 318 7.48 -4.09 -33.94
N GLY A 319 8.67 -4.05 -34.55
CA GLY A 319 9.14 -2.91 -35.34
C GLY A 319 9.70 -1.75 -34.51
N VAL A 320 9.75 -1.86 -33.17
CA VAL A 320 10.42 -0.86 -32.34
C VAL A 320 11.93 -0.92 -32.59
N PRO A 321 12.60 0.23 -32.86
CA PRO A 321 14.03 0.25 -33.13
C PRO A 321 14.87 -0.44 -32.04
N GLY A 322 15.82 -1.25 -32.48
CA GLY A 322 16.75 -2.01 -31.65
C GLY A 322 16.21 -3.31 -31.08
N VAL A 323 14.92 -3.63 -31.21
CA VAL A 323 14.39 -4.94 -30.79
C VAL A 323 14.92 -6.02 -31.74
N LYS A 324 15.53 -7.06 -31.19
CA LYS A 324 16.03 -8.20 -31.96
C LYS A 324 14.90 -9.18 -32.26
N LEU A 325 14.89 -9.75 -33.47
CA LEU A 325 13.77 -10.57 -33.95
C LEU A 325 13.66 -11.91 -33.20
N ASP A 326 14.79 -12.55 -32.95
CA ASP A 326 14.94 -13.76 -32.12
C ASP A 326 14.39 -13.53 -30.70
N ARG A 327 14.81 -12.44 -30.04
CA ARG A 327 14.33 -12.09 -28.69
C ARG A 327 12.84 -11.78 -28.66
N PHE A 328 12.31 -11.15 -29.70
CA PHE A 328 10.87 -10.91 -29.82
C PHE A 328 10.09 -12.23 -29.97
N GLN A 329 10.63 -13.19 -30.73
CA GLN A 329 10.02 -14.52 -30.87
C GLN A 329 10.05 -15.29 -29.54
N GLU A 330 11.17 -15.25 -28.82
CA GLU A 330 11.29 -15.83 -27.47
C GLU A 330 10.31 -15.18 -26.47
N ALA A 331 10.15 -13.86 -26.52
CA ALA A 331 9.24 -13.12 -25.63
C ALA A 331 7.75 -13.45 -25.83
N MET A 332 7.40 -14.07 -26.96
CA MET A 332 6.06 -14.59 -27.21
C MET A 332 5.81 -15.97 -26.56
N ASP A 333 6.78 -16.48 -25.80
CA ASP A 333 6.68 -17.70 -25.00
C ASP A 333 7.11 -17.42 -23.56
N ILE A 334 6.12 -17.19 -22.68
CA ILE A 334 6.34 -16.88 -21.27
C ILE A 334 6.90 -18.12 -20.55
N GLN A 335 8.02 -17.96 -19.84
CA GLN A 335 8.65 -19.01 -19.03
C GLN A 335 8.61 -18.73 -17.53
N HIS A 336 8.44 -17.46 -17.16
CA HIS A 336 8.51 -17.01 -15.77
C HIS A 336 7.34 -16.10 -15.44
N CYS A 337 6.79 -16.24 -14.24
CA CYS A 337 5.77 -15.37 -13.69
C CYS A 337 6.27 -14.78 -12.37
N ALA A 338 6.49 -13.46 -12.38
CA ALA A 338 6.78 -12.68 -11.19
C ALA A 338 5.47 -12.19 -10.57
N LEU A 339 5.05 -12.83 -9.49
CA LEU A 339 3.94 -12.40 -8.64
C LEU A 339 4.47 -11.35 -7.67
N SER A 340 4.74 -10.16 -8.20
CA SER A 340 5.44 -9.09 -7.47
C SER A 340 5.15 -7.68 -7.98
N LEU A 341 4.12 -7.51 -8.81
CA LEU A 341 3.88 -6.23 -9.49
C LEU A 341 3.53 -5.10 -8.51
N VAL A 342 2.53 -5.34 -7.65
CA VAL A 342 2.00 -4.41 -6.66
C VAL A 342 1.01 -5.16 -5.76
N GLY A 343 0.77 -4.63 -4.56
CA GLY A 343 -0.10 -5.26 -3.57
C GLY A 343 0.57 -6.47 -2.92
N GLU A 344 -0.25 -7.34 -2.32
CA GLU A 344 0.17 -8.53 -1.60
C GLU A 344 -0.45 -9.78 -2.27
N PRO A 345 0.30 -10.50 -3.13
CA PRO A 345 -0.20 -11.65 -3.87
C PRO A 345 -0.73 -12.77 -2.98
N ILE A 346 -0.09 -13.02 -1.83
CA ILE A 346 -0.46 -14.12 -0.94
C ILE A 346 -1.82 -13.91 -0.26
N MET A 347 -2.34 -12.68 -0.27
CA MET A 347 -3.66 -12.35 0.26
C MET A 347 -4.80 -12.89 -0.62
N TYR A 348 -4.52 -13.23 -1.88
CA TYR A 348 -5.54 -13.80 -2.76
C TYR A 348 -5.94 -15.23 -2.30
N PRO A 349 -7.21 -15.49 -1.96
CA PRO A 349 -7.61 -16.75 -1.34
C PRO A 349 -7.30 -18.00 -2.19
N GLU A 350 -7.36 -17.91 -3.51
CA GLU A 350 -7.08 -19.04 -4.42
C GLU A 350 -5.64 -19.03 -4.98
N ILE A 351 -4.67 -18.43 -4.27
CA ILE A 351 -3.28 -18.31 -4.72
C ILE A 351 -2.64 -19.64 -5.14
N ASN A 352 -2.91 -20.72 -4.39
CA ASN A 352 -2.41 -22.06 -4.73
C ASN A 352 -2.98 -22.58 -6.07
N LYS A 353 -4.25 -22.33 -6.37
CA LYS A 353 -4.87 -22.73 -7.65
C LYS A 353 -4.27 -21.91 -8.80
N LEU A 354 -4.03 -20.63 -8.60
CA LEU A 354 -3.35 -19.77 -9.56
C LEU A 354 -1.92 -20.24 -9.86
N ILE A 355 -1.15 -20.59 -8.83
CA ILE A 355 0.21 -21.14 -8.98
C ILE A 355 0.20 -22.44 -9.77
N ASN A 356 -0.69 -23.38 -9.43
CA ASN A 356 -0.81 -24.66 -10.13
C ASN A 356 -1.17 -24.47 -11.61
N LEU A 357 -2.04 -23.50 -11.95
CA LEU A 357 -2.36 -23.17 -13.34
C LEU A 357 -1.14 -22.68 -14.13
N LEU A 358 -0.25 -21.90 -13.50
CA LEU A 358 1.00 -21.46 -14.11
C LEU A 358 1.97 -22.62 -14.29
N HIS A 359 2.13 -23.48 -13.28
CA HIS A 359 3.00 -24.65 -13.36
C HIS A 359 2.52 -25.66 -14.40
N GLY A 360 1.21 -25.88 -14.53
CA GLY A 360 0.62 -26.72 -15.57
C GLY A 360 0.91 -26.23 -17.00
N LYS A 361 1.20 -24.93 -17.16
CA LYS A 361 1.67 -24.32 -18.42
C LYS A 361 3.20 -24.26 -18.54
N LYS A 362 3.94 -24.89 -17.62
CA LYS A 362 5.41 -24.82 -17.49
C LYS A 362 5.93 -23.39 -17.32
N ILE A 363 5.21 -22.58 -16.56
CA ILE A 363 5.65 -21.23 -16.17
C ILE A 363 6.14 -21.28 -14.73
N SER A 364 7.42 -20.99 -14.51
CA SER A 364 8.00 -20.90 -13.17
C SER A 364 7.46 -19.71 -12.39
N THR A 365 7.34 -19.82 -11.06
CA THR A 365 6.66 -18.84 -10.21
C THR A 365 7.57 -18.24 -9.16
N PHE A 366 7.59 -16.91 -9.10
CA PHE A 366 8.38 -16.12 -8.15
C PHE A 366 7.42 -15.24 -7.35
N LEU A 367 7.09 -15.68 -6.14
CA LEU A 367 6.12 -14.99 -5.27
C LEU A 367 6.86 -14.10 -4.27
N VAL A 368 6.47 -12.83 -4.20
CA VAL A 368 6.99 -11.87 -3.22
C VAL A 368 5.89 -11.52 -2.23
N THR A 369 6.23 -11.58 -0.93
CA THR A 369 5.33 -11.19 0.16
C THR A 369 6.03 -10.22 1.13
N ASN A 370 5.23 -9.43 1.84
CA ASN A 370 5.66 -8.50 2.90
C ASN A 370 5.76 -9.14 4.31
N ALA A 371 5.59 -10.46 4.42
CA ALA A 371 5.64 -11.20 5.68
C ALA A 371 4.60 -10.77 6.73
N GLN A 372 3.41 -10.35 6.30
CA GLN A 372 2.30 -10.09 7.21
C GLN A 372 1.26 -11.21 7.29
N PHE A 373 1.41 -12.30 6.54
CA PHE A 373 0.42 -13.39 6.45
C PHE A 373 1.07 -14.77 6.73
N PRO A 374 1.51 -15.05 7.96
CA PRO A 374 2.24 -16.28 8.29
C PRO A 374 1.46 -17.55 7.97
N ASP A 375 0.15 -17.58 8.24
CA ASP A 375 -0.68 -18.76 7.95
C ASP A 375 -0.82 -19.03 6.44
N ALA A 376 -0.91 -17.96 5.65
CA ALA A 376 -0.94 -18.08 4.19
C ALA A 376 0.40 -18.60 3.66
N ILE A 377 1.53 -18.17 4.26
CA ILE A 377 2.86 -18.73 3.95
C ILE A 377 2.90 -20.21 4.28
N LYS A 378 2.47 -20.64 5.48
CA LYS A 378 2.43 -22.06 5.87
C LYS A 378 1.63 -22.91 4.90
N GLN A 379 0.46 -22.43 4.47
CA GLN A 379 -0.44 -23.12 3.53
C GLN A 379 -0.03 -23.03 2.06
N LEU A 380 0.93 -22.17 1.73
CA LEU A 380 1.41 -22.01 0.36
C LEU A 380 2.07 -23.30 -0.14
N LYS A 381 1.57 -23.81 -1.26
CA LYS A 381 2.17 -24.94 -1.99
C LYS A 381 3.53 -24.54 -2.60
N PRO A 382 4.38 -25.50 -2.98
CA PRO A 382 5.68 -25.21 -3.55
C PRO A 382 5.61 -24.22 -4.72
N VAL A 383 6.35 -23.11 -4.63
CA VAL A 383 6.65 -22.19 -5.76
C VAL A 383 8.07 -22.41 -6.24
N THR A 384 8.46 -21.82 -7.38
CA THR A 384 9.85 -21.98 -7.87
C THR A 384 10.84 -21.30 -6.93
N GLN A 385 10.50 -20.09 -6.48
CA GLN A 385 11.26 -19.35 -5.47
C GLN A 385 10.34 -18.38 -4.70
N LEU A 386 10.40 -18.43 -3.37
CA LEU A 386 9.59 -17.61 -2.48
C LEU A 386 10.43 -16.48 -1.86
N TYR A 387 9.92 -15.26 -1.94
CA TYR A 387 10.61 -14.06 -1.48
C TYR A 387 9.84 -13.43 -0.34
N VAL A 388 10.56 -13.04 0.71
CA VAL A 388 10.08 -12.11 1.73
C VAL A 388 10.84 -10.80 1.57
N SER A 389 10.12 -9.67 1.54
CA SER A 389 10.74 -8.35 1.62
C SER A 389 11.05 -8.05 3.09
N VAL A 390 12.33 -7.80 3.40
CA VAL A 390 12.83 -7.53 4.75
C VAL A 390 13.44 -6.14 4.74
N ASP A 391 12.58 -5.13 4.73
CA ASP A 391 13.00 -3.74 4.53
C ASP A 391 13.47 -3.05 5.82
N ALA A 392 13.25 -3.70 6.98
CA ALA A 392 13.60 -3.23 8.31
C ALA A 392 14.00 -4.41 9.22
N ALA A 393 14.93 -4.19 10.14
CA ALA A 393 15.44 -5.26 11.01
C ALA A 393 14.93 -5.21 12.47
N THR A 394 14.24 -4.13 12.85
CA THR A 394 13.67 -3.95 14.20
C THR A 394 12.17 -3.66 14.14
N LYS A 395 11.48 -3.82 15.27
CA LYS A 395 10.05 -3.52 15.39
C LYS A 395 9.76 -2.05 15.05
N GLU A 396 10.59 -1.15 15.57
CA GLU A 396 10.47 0.29 15.42
C GLU A 396 10.74 0.71 13.96
N SER A 397 11.80 0.16 13.35
CA SER A 397 12.12 0.45 11.94
C SER A 397 11.05 -0.11 11.00
N LEU A 398 10.49 -1.29 11.30
CA LEU A 398 9.39 -1.86 10.51
C LEU A 398 8.12 -1.00 10.59
N LYS A 399 7.73 -0.53 11.79
CA LYS A 399 6.58 0.39 11.93
C LYS A 399 6.79 1.68 11.12
N ARG A 400 7.99 2.25 11.21
CA ARG A 400 8.35 3.52 10.55
C ARG A 400 8.40 3.41 9.03
N ILE A 401 9.03 2.35 8.52
CA ILE A 401 9.32 2.16 7.10
C ILE A 401 8.15 1.49 6.37
N ASP A 402 7.65 0.37 6.88
CA ASP A 402 6.65 -0.44 6.19
C ASP A 402 5.22 -0.01 6.49
N ARG A 403 4.99 0.66 7.62
CA ARG A 403 3.67 1.13 8.07
C ARG A 403 2.60 0.04 7.93
N PRO A 404 2.79 -1.11 8.61
CA PRO A 404 1.85 -2.23 8.56
C PRO A 404 0.51 -1.85 9.22
N LEU A 405 -0.57 -2.44 8.72
CA LEU A 405 -1.93 -2.21 9.25
C LEU A 405 -2.27 -3.09 10.47
N PHE A 406 -1.60 -4.22 10.61
CA PHE A 406 -1.80 -5.15 11.71
C PHE A 406 -1.24 -4.58 13.02
N ARG A 407 -1.95 -4.75 14.15
CA ARG A 407 -1.44 -4.36 15.47
C ARG A 407 -0.30 -5.27 15.94
N ASP A 408 -0.37 -6.55 15.60
CA ASP A 408 0.60 -7.62 15.87
C ASP A 408 1.67 -7.79 14.77
N TYR A 409 1.88 -6.76 13.94
CA TYR A 409 2.72 -6.79 12.74
C TYR A 409 4.13 -7.39 12.94
N TRP A 410 4.76 -7.13 14.08
CA TRP A 410 6.11 -7.61 14.37
C TRP A 410 6.13 -9.12 14.63
N GLN A 411 5.16 -9.63 15.41
CA GLN A 411 5.08 -11.06 15.67
C GLN A 411 4.73 -11.81 14.38
N ARG A 412 3.78 -11.28 13.58
CA ARG A 412 3.45 -11.82 12.25
C ARG A 412 4.65 -11.87 11.31
N PHE A 413 5.49 -10.84 11.36
CA PHE A 413 6.72 -10.79 10.61
C PHE A 413 7.67 -11.91 11.01
N LEU A 414 7.96 -12.06 12.31
CA LEU A 414 8.82 -13.14 12.82
C LEU A 414 8.24 -14.53 12.51
N ASP A 415 6.93 -14.73 12.70
CA ASP A 415 6.25 -15.98 12.41
C ASP A 415 6.29 -16.32 10.91
N SER A 416 6.26 -15.30 10.04
CA SER A 416 6.41 -15.47 8.59
C SER A 416 7.84 -15.88 8.22
N LEU A 417 8.86 -15.33 8.90
CA LEU A 417 10.26 -15.73 8.71
C LEU A 417 10.49 -17.19 9.15
N SER A 418 9.91 -17.59 10.29
CA SER A 418 9.93 -18.98 10.76
C SER A 418 9.17 -19.91 9.81
N ALA A 419 7.98 -19.51 9.34
CA ALA A 419 7.23 -20.29 8.35
C ALA A 419 7.99 -20.43 7.01
N LEU A 420 8.86 -19.48 6.69
CA LEU A 420 9.73 -19.53 5.52
C LEU A 420 10.84 -20.57 5.68
N SER A 421 11.44 -20.72 6.87
CA SER A 421 12.51 -21.71 7.10
C SER A 421 12.02 -23.15 7.00
N GLU A 422 10.74 -23.38 7.30
CA GLU A 422 10.07 -24.67 7.16
C GLU A 422 9.77 -25.02 5.69
N LYS A 423 9.93 -24.08 4.74
CA LYS A 423 9.76 -24.36 3.32
C LYS A 423 10.96 -25.11 2.79
N GLY A 424 10.70 -26.25 2.15
CA GLY A 424 11.72 -27.01 1.42
C GLY A 424 12.15 -26.37 0.10
N GLN A 425 11.43 -25.36 -0.41
CA GLN A 425 11.75 -24.70 -1.69
C GLN A 425 12.76 -23.58 -1.50
N ARG A 426 13.25 -23.01 -2.62
CA ARG A 426 14.17 -21.87 -2.58
C ARG A 426 13.50 -20.65 -1.95
N THR A 427 14.15 -20.12 -0.90
CA THR A 427 13.67 -18.96 -0.13
C THR A 427 14.66 -17.81 -0.23
N VAL A 428 14.13 -16.58 -0.30
CA VAL A 428 14.92 -15.37 -0.50
C VAL A 428 14.48 -14.30 0.48
N TYR A 429 15.43 -13.69 1.17
CA TYR A 429 15.23 -12.39 1.80
C TYR A 429 15.65 -11.30 0.83
N ARG A 430 14.77 -10.36 0.54
CA ARG A 430 15.08 -9.20 -0.27
C ARG A 430 15.09 -7.95 0.61
N LEU A 431 16.28 -7.39 0.80
CA LEU A 431 16.53 -6.20 1.61
C LEU A 431 16.67 -5.00 0.66
N THR A 432 15.83 -3.99 0.85
CA THR A 432 15.98 -2.71 0.17
C THR A 432 16.85 -1.78 1.00
N LEU A 433 18.09 -1.57 0.58
CA LEU A 433 19.03 -0.70 1.28
C LEU A 433 18.73 0.78 0.97
N VAL A 434 18.48 1.55 2.03
CA VAL A 434 18.20 2.99 1.96
C VAL A 434 19.20 3.69 2.88
N LYS A 435 20.06 4.54 2.30
CA LYS A 435 21.09 5.24 3.06
C LYS A 435 20.46 6.15 4.12
N ALA A 436 21.01 6.08 5.34
CA ALA A 436 20.53 6.76 6.55
C ALA A 436 19.19 6.25 7.12
N PHE A 437 18.61 5.17 6.59
CA PHE A 437 17.36 4.61 7.12
C PHE A 437 17.55 3.26 7.79
N ASN A 438 18.32 2.36 7.19
CA ASN A 438 18.47 0.98 7.65
C ASN A 438 19.92 0.43 7.55
N THR A 439 20.90 1.29 7.24
CA THR A 439 22.31 0.91 7.08
C THR A 439 23.02 0.55 8.39
N GLU A 440 22.45 0.92 9.54
CA GLU A 440 23.07 0.73 10.87
C GLU A 440 22.60 -0.54 11.59
N GLU A 441 21.61 -1.27 11.04
CA GLU A 441 20.92 -2.37 11.73
C GLU A 441 21.52 -3.76 11.42
N ILE A 442 22.83 -3.87 11.13
CA ILE A 442 23.47 -5.10 10.63
C ILE A 442 23.27 -6.30 11.57
N GLU A 443 23.51 -6.12 12.87
CA GLU A 443 23.33 -7.20 13.86
C GLU A 443 21.87 -7.68 13.94
N SER A 444 20.92 -6.75 13.82
CA SER A 444 19.50 -7.08 13.81
C SER A 444 19.12 -7.86 12.55
N TYR A 445 19.64 -7.49 11.38
CA TYR A 445 19.46 -8.27 10.16
C TYR A 445 20.06 -9.67 10.30
N ALA A 446 21.24 -9.80 10.90
CA ALA A 446 21.86 -11.10 11.13
C ALA A 446 21.01 -12.00 12.04
N LYS A 447 20.34 -11.44 13.06
CA LYS A 447 19.37 -12.18 13.91
C LYS A 447 18.15 -12.66 13.11
N LEU A 448 17.59 -11.82 12.23
CA LEU A 448 16.47 -12.23 11.37
C LEU A 448 16.88 -13.33 10.37
N VAL A 449 18.05 -13.22 9.76
CA VAL A 449 18.61 -14.26 8.88
C VAL A 449 18.80 -15.55 9.66
N SER A 450 19.30 -15.47 10.90
CA SER A 450 19.49 -16.64 11.75
C SER A 450 18.18 -17.36 12.07
N LEU A 451 17.07 -16.61 12.19
CA LEU A 451 15.73 -17.15 12.43
C LEU A 451 15.18 -17.93 11.23
N GLY A 452 15.26 -17.36 10.03
CA GLY A 452 14.62 -17.97 8.85
C GLY A 452 15.53 -18.74 7.91
N GLN A 453 16.86 -18.64 8.06
CA GLN A 453 17.89 -19.35 7.27
C GLN A 453 17.58 -19.43 5.76
N PRO A 454 17.25 -18.29 5.10
CA PRO A 454 16.87 -18.29 3.69
C PRO A 454 18.01 -18.82 2.81
N GLY A 455 17.70 -19.45 1.68
CA GLY A 455 18.75 -19.90 0.76
C GLY A 455 19.58 -18.74 0.18
N PHE A 456 18.95 -17.59 0.01
CA PHE A 456 19.52 -16.42 -0.65
C PHE A 456 19.14 -15.12 0.09
N ILE A 457 20.03 -14.15 0.08
CA ILE A 457 19.77 -12.79 0.57
C ILE A 457 20.16 -11.82 -0.54
N GLU A 458 19.15 -11.17 -1.11
CA GLU A 458 19.32 -10.10 -2.09
C GLU A 458 19.39 -8.77 -1.35
N VAL A 459 20.50 -8.06 -1.47
CA VAL A 459 20.60 -6.69 -0.97
C VAL A 459 20.63 -5.75 -2.16
N LYS A 460 19.58 -4.94 -2.27
CA LYS A 460 19.36 -4.06 -3.40
C LYS A 460 19.30 -2.61 -2.95
N GLY A 461 20.10 -1.75 -3.56
CA GLY A 461 20.00 -0.31 -3.35
C GLY A 461 18.65 0.24 -3.82
N VAL A 462 18.04 1.10 -3.02
CA VAL A 462 16.80 1.78 -3.38
C VAL A 462 16.97 2.55 -4.69
N THR A 463 15.97 2.52 -5.55
CA THR A 463 15.97 3.31 -6.79
C THR A 463 15.07 4.53 -6.60
N TYR A 464 15.52 5.70 -7.04
CA TYR A 464 14.69 6.91 -7.02
C TYR A 464 13.46 6.75 -7.91
N CYS A 465 12.28 6.96 -7.34
CA CYS A 465 11.00 6.92 -8.08
C CYS A 465 10.43 8.31 -8.39
N GLY A 466 11.18 9.38 -8.10
CA GLY A 466 10.73 10.78 -8.28
C GLY A 466 10.30 11.43 -6.96
N GLU A 467 10.09 12.75 -7.01
CA GLU A 467 9.57 13.53 -5.88
C GLU A 467 8.07 13.25 -5.73
N SER A 468 7.66 12.80 -4.54
CA SER A 468 6.25 12.78 -4.18
C SER A 468 6.09 13.55 -2.87
N LYS A 469 4.99 14.31 -2.74
CA LYS A 469 4.67 15.06 -1.50
C LYS A 469 4.61 14.18 -0.24
N ALA A 470 4.61 12.85 -0.39
CA ALA A 470 4.47 11.86 0.67
C ALA A 470 5.74 11.02 0.94
N SER A 471 6.81 11.16 0.17
CA SER A 471 8.08 10.43 0.39
C SER A 471 9.19 11.41 0.74
N SER A 472 9.88 11.17 1.85
CA SER A 472 11.03 11.95 2.29
C SER A 472 12.35 11.50 1.61
N LEU A 473 12.30 10.53 0.70
CA LEU A 473 13.48 10.02 0.00
C LEU A 473 14.01 11.03 -1.01
N THR A 474 15.30 11.34 -0.91
CA THR A 474 16.03 12.17 -1.88
C THR A 474 17.06 11.33 -2.63
N MET A 475 17.71 11.92 -3.63
CA MET A 475 18.83 11.27 -4.33
C MET A 475 20.00 10.93 -3.41
N GLU A 476 20.15 11.63 -2.28
CA GLU A 476 21.22 11.37 -1.29
C GLU A 476 21.01 10.06 -0.53
N ASN A 477 19.77 9.55 -0.49
CA ASN A 477 19.43 8.30 0.16
C ASN A 477 19.73 7.06 -0.71
N ILE A 478 20.15 7.25 -1.97
CA ILE A 478 20.41 6.17 -2.91
C ILE A 478 21.87 5.73 -2.75
N PRO A 479 22.14 4.48 -2.35
CA PRO A 479 23.50 4.02 -2.19
C PRO A 479 24.15 3.79 -3.57
N TRP A 480 25.45 4.04 -3.66
CA TRP A 480 26.30 3.58 -4.74
C TRP A 480 26.51 2.07 -4.67
N HIS A 481 26.99 1.47 -5.76
CA HIS A 481 27.17 0.02 -5.80
C HIS A 481 28.24 -0.45 -4.81
N GLU A 482 29.33 0.30 -4.69
CA GLU A 482 30.40 0.05 -3.74
C GLU A 482 29.90 0.13 -2.29
N GLU A 483 28.95 1.02 -1.99
CA GLU A 483 28.32 1.11 -0.67
C GLU A 483 27.47 -0.12 -0.37
N VAL A 484 26.71 -0.62 -1.35
CA VAL A 484 25.95 -1.88 -1.21
C VAL A 484 26.90 -3.06 -1.01
N VAL A 485 27.98 -3.16 -1.78
CA VAL A 485 28.99 -4.22 -1.62
C VAL A 485 29.63 -4.15 -0.24
N SER A 486 29.98 -2.96 0.25
CA SER A 486 30.55 -2.77 1.60
C SER A 486 29.59 -3.25 2.68
N PHE A 487 28.31 -2.84 2.61
CA PHE A 487 27.29 -3.28 3.55
C PHE A 487 27.15 -4.81 3.56
N VAL A 488 27.12 -5.43 2.38
CA VAL A 488 26.96 -6.88 2.25
C VAL A 488 28.16 -7.65 2.79
N LYS A 489 29.39 -7.13 2.60
CA LYS A 489 30.60 -7.72 3.20
C LYS A 489 30.52 -7.71 4.72
N THR A 490 30.15 -6.58 5.33
CA THR A 490 29.98 -6.48 6.79
C THR A 490 28.84 -7.38 7.30
N LEU A 491 27.74 -7.50 6.56
CA LEU A 491 26.67 -8.43 6.91
C LEU A 491 27.14 -9.89 6.84
N ALA A 492 27.94 -10.26 5.83
CA ALA A 492 28.49 -11.60 5.68
C ALA A 492 29.44 -11.99 6.83
N GLU A 493 30.19 -11.04 7.39
CA GLU A 493 31.04 -11.27 8.57
C GLU A 493 30.22 -11.73 9.80
N SER A 494 28.96 -11.32 9.88
CA SER A 494 28.03 -11.74 10.93
C SER A 494 27.24 -13.01 10.60
N LEU A 495 27.45 -13.61 9.43
CA LEU A 495 26.69 -14.74 8.90
C LEU A 495 27.64 -15.86 8.41
N PRO A 496 28.14 -16.72 9.32
CA PRO A 496 29.18 -17.70 9.00
C PRO A 496 28.76 -18.71 7.93
N ASP A 497 27.47 -18.99 7.76
CA ASP A 497 26.94 -19.93 6.76
C ASP A 497 26.68 -19.30 5.39
N TYR A 498 26.91 -18.00 5.25
CA TYR A 498 26.66 -17.25 4.01
C TYR A 498 27.96 -16.69 3.43
N GLU A 499 27.97 -16.49 2.10
CA GLU A 499 29.09 -15.89 1.38
C GLU A 499 28.55 -15.12 0.16
N LEU A 500 29.31 -14.13 -0.33
CA LEU A 500 28.97 -13.40 -1.55
C LEU A 500 29.06 -14.34 -2.74
N ALA A 501 27.93 -14.52 -3.43
CA ALA A 501 27.83 -15.43 -4.58
C ALA A 501 27.82 -14.69 -5.91
N SER A 502 27.16 -13.53 -5.98
CA SER A 502 26.95 -12.78 -7.22
C SER A 502 26.75 -11.28 -6.96
N GLU A 503 26.96 -10.46 -7.98
CA GLU A 503 26.61 -9.04 -8.00
C GLU A 503 26.02 -8.67 -9.36
N HIS A 504 25.19 -7.63 -9.40
CA HIS A 504 24.74 -7.00 -10.64
C HIS A 504 24.76 -5.49 -10.46
N GLU A 505 25.89 -4.88 -10.85
CA GLU A 505 26.16 -3.44 -10.69
C GLU A 505 25.06 -2.58 -11.32
N HIS A 506 24.58 -2.95 -12.51
CA HIS A 506 23.59 -2.16 -13.25
C HIS A 506 22.22 -2.09 -12.54
N SER A 507 21.87 -3.08 -11.71
CA SER A 507 20.68 -3.02 -10.85
C SER A 507 20.98 -2.62 -9.42
N ASN A 508 22.24 -2.31 -9.11
CA ASN A 508 22.74 -2.06 -7.77
C ASN A 508 22.31 -3.13 -6.76
N CYS A 509 22.61 -4.39 -7.07
CA CYS A 509 22.17 -5.54 -6.29
C CYS A 509 23.32 -6.51 -6.04
N VAL A 510 23.42 -7.06 -4.85
CA VAL A 510 24.41 -8.07 -4.46
C VAL A 510 23.70 -9.25 -3.82
N LEU A 511 24.21 -10.46 -4.07
CA LEU A 511 23.65 -11.71 -3.59
C LEU A 511 24.58 -12.35 -2.56
N LEU A 512 24.09 -12.51 -1.32
CA LEU A 512 24.61 -13.52 -0.41
C LEU A 512 23.87 -14.83 -0.62
N CYS A 513 24.60 -15.93 -0.53
CA CYS A 513 24.05 -17.27 -0.68
C CYS A 513 24.54 -18.17 0.45
N HIS A 514 23.65 -19.03 0.94
CA HIS A 514 24.01 -20.04 1.91
C HIS A 514 25.04 -21.01 1.29
N LYS A 515 26.09 -21.37 2.02
CA LYS A 515 27.22 -22.19 1.53
C LYS A 515 26.82 -23.57 1.02
N ARG A 516 25.61 -24.06 1.39
CA ARG A 516 25.00 -25.29 0.84
C ARG A 516 24.87 -25.29 -0.69
N PHE A 517 24.74 -24.11 -1.31
CA PHE A 517 24.69 -23.97 -2.77
C PHE A 517 26.09 -23.87 -3.41
N LYS A 518 27.17 -24.00 -2.63
CA LYS A 518 28.56 -23.98 -3.10
C LYS A 518 29.12 -25.42 -3.17
N ILE A 519 28.82 -26.11 -4.26
CA ILE A 519 29.21 -27.50 -4.47
C ILE A 519 30.56 -27.54 -5.20
N ASN A 520 31.55 -28.27 -4.65
CA ASN A 520 32.90 -28.35 -5.21
C ASN A 520 33.54 -26.96 -5.46
N ASN A 521 33.35 -26.05 -4.51
CA ASN A 521 33.80 -24.65 -4.58
C ASN A 521 33.22 -23.84 -5.76
N LYS A 522 32.12 -24.30 -6.37
CA LYS A 522 31.39 -23.60 -7.42
C LYS A 522 29.98 -23.27 -6.98
N TRP A 523 29.54 -22.05 -7.26
CA TRP A 523 28.18 -21.62 -6.96
C TRP A 523 27.16 -22.29 -7.88
N HIS A 524 26.04 -22.69 -7.30
CA HIS A 524 24.90 -23.28 -8.01
C HIS A 524 23.63 -22.48 -7.69
N THR A 525 23.68 -21.18 -8.01
CA THR A 525 22.56 -20.26 -7.78
C THR A 525 21.53 -20.30 -8.91
N TRP A 526 21.89 -20.76 -10.11
CA TRP A 526 20.95 -20.87 -11.21
C TRP A 526 19.94 -22.00 -10.98
N ILE A 527 18.79 -21.89 -11.64
CA ILE A 527 17.69 -22.83 -11.49
C ILE A 527 17.65 -23.71 -12.75
N ASP A 528 17.66 -25.02 -12.56
CA ASP A 528 17.29 -25.95 -13.62
C ASP A 528 15.76 -25.96 -13.74
N TYR A 529 15.23 -25.09 -14.61
CA TYR A 529 13.79 -24.95 -14.81
C TYR A 529 13.14 -26.22 -15.36
N ALA A 530 13.83 -26.94 -16.25
CA ALA A 530 13.32 -28.20 -16.78
C ALA A 530 13.15 -29.22 -15.66
N LYS A 531 14.17 -29.36 -14.81
CA LYS A 531 14.12 -30.24 -13.64
C LYS A 531 13.05 -29.80 -12.64
N TYR A 532 12.95 -28.51 -12.36
CA TYR A 532 11.89 -27.98 -11.49
C TYR A 532 10.49 -28.36 -12.00
N HIS A 533 10.23 -28.23 -13.31
CA HIS A 533 8.94 -28.58 -13.90
C HIS A 533 8.62 -30.07 -13.81
N GLU A 534 9.63 -30.95 -13.89
CA GLU A 534 9.45 -32.38 -13.63
C GLU A 534 9.07 -32.66 -12.16
N LEU A 535 9.78 -32.02 -11.22
CA LEU A 535 9.60 -32.22 -9.78
C LEU A 535 8.24 -31.71 -9.30
N ILE A 536 7.84 -30.50 -9.72
CA ILE A 536 6.54 -29.94 -9.34
C ILE A 536 5.39 -30.76 -9.90
N LYS A 537 5.51 -31.25 -11.15
CA LYS A 537 4.52 -32.15 -11.73
C LYS A 537 4.41 -33.45 -10.93
N ALA A 538 5.54 -34.06 -10.56
CA ALA A 538 5.54 -35.27 -9.72
C ALA A 538 4.94 -35.02 -8.33
N TYR A 539 5.18 -33.85 -7.75
CA TYR A 539 4.54 -33.42 -6.50
C TYR A 539 3.02 -33.31 -6.65
N GLU A 540 2.53 -32.66 -7.72
CA GLU A 540 1.10 -32.49 -8.00
C GLU A 540 0.41 -33.84 -8.29
N ASP A 541 0.97 -34.67 -9.19
CA ASP A 541 0.43 -35.98 -9.58
C ASP A 541 0.33 -36.94 -8.38
N SER A 542 1.22 -36.78 -7.40
CA SER A 542 1.24 -37.59 -6.18
C SER A 542 0.42 -36.99 -5.03
N ASN A 543 -0.26 -35.86 -5.27
CA ASN A 543 -0.97 -35.08 -4.26
C ASN A 543 -0.11 -34.77 -3.03
N GLY A 544 1.15 -34.39 -3.25
CA GLY A 544 2.11 -34.01 -2.22
C GLY A 544 2.87 -35.17 -1.55
N LYS A 545 2.68 -36.43 -1.98
CA LYS A 545 3.43 -37.57 -1.43
C LYS A 545 4.89 -37.60 -1.87
N LYS A 546 5.18 -37.22 -3.12
CA LYS A 546 6.55 -37.02 -3.60
C LYS A 546 6.93 -35.57 -3.35
N THR A 547 7.90 -35.35 -2.48
CA THR A 547 8.43 -34.03 -2.15
C THR A 547 9.78 -33.79 -2.84
N PHE A 548 10.20 -32.53 -2.86
CA PHE A 548 11.51 -32.10 -3.34
C PHE A 548 11.96 -30.87 -2.56
N SER A 549 13.25 -30.59 -2.63
CA SER A 549 13.96 -29.50 -1.95
C SER A 549 14.59 -28.52 -2.93
N ASP A 550 15.03 -27.38 -2.42
CA ASP A 550 15.81 -26.37 -3.14
C ASP A 550 17.07 -26.93 -3.82
N MET A 551 17.63 -28.02 -3.29
CA MET A 551 18.82 -28.70 -3.81
C MET A 551 18.56 -29.60 -5.04
N ASP A 552 17.31 -29.95 -5.34
CA ASP A 552 16.97 -30.95 -6.37
C ASP A 552 16.92 -30.38 -7.81
N TYR A 553 16.98 -29.05 -7.95
CA TYR A 553 16.85 -28.35 -9.23
C TYR A 553 17.87 -27.21 -9.39
N LEU A 554 19.10 -27.49 -8.94
CA LEU A 554 20.22 -26.57 -9.04
C LEU A 554 20.88 -26.62 -10.42
N ALA A 555 21.25 -25.45 -10.93
CA ALA A 555 22.13 -25.29 -12.07
C ALA A 555 23.38 -24.47 -11.67
N PRO A 556 24.56 -24.76 -12.25
CA PRO A 556 25.78 -24.00 -11.99
C PRO A 556 25.61 -22.51 -12.33
N THR A 557 26.10 -21.64 -11.45
CA THR A 557 26.22 -20.20 -11.73
C THR A 557 27.30 -19.99 -12.78
N PRO A 558 27.03 -19.26 -13.88
CA PRO A 558 28.05 -18.94 -14.86
C PRO A 558 29.19 -18.12 -14.27
N GLU A 559 30.40 -18.31 -14.77
CA GLU A 559 31.60 -17.63 -14.27
C GLU A 559 31.46 -16.10 -14.28
N TRP A 560 30.87 -15.54 -15.34
CA TRP A 560 30.62 -14.10 -15.48
C TRP A 560 29.64 -13.52 -14.46
N ALA A 561 28.83 -14.38 -13.84
CA ALA A 561 27.83 -14.01 -12.85
C ALA A 561 28.34 -14.16 -11.42
N VAL A 562 29.52 -14.75 -11.20
CA VAL A 562 30.09 -14.90 -9.86
C VAL A 562 30.60 -13.55 -9.35
N PHE A 563 30.46 -13.31 -8.05
CA PHE A 563 30.98 -12.12 -7.39
C PHE A 563 32.49 -11.95 -7.62
N GLY A 564 32.94 -10.73 -7.92
CA GLY A 564 34.36 -10.43 -8.15
C GLY A 564 34.82 -10.63 -9.60
N ASP A 565 33.96 -11.08 -10.51
CA ASP A 565 34.24 -11.04 -11.95
C ASP A 565 34.23 -9.58 -12.47
N ASP A 566 35.14 -9.25 -13.39
CA ASP A 566 35.30 -7.89 -13.94
C ASP A 566 34.02 -7.34 -14.61
N ARG A 567 33.11 -8.22 -15.06
CA ARG A 567 31.84 -7.83 -15.68
C ARG A 567 30.79 -7.42 -14.66
N LYS A 568 31.02 -7.69 -13.37
CA LYS A 568 30.11 -7.41 -12.23
C LYS A 568 28.68 -7.85 -12.54
N GLY A 569 28.56 -9.06 -13.05
CA GLY A 569 27.29 -9.71 -13.39
C GLY A 569 26.59 -9.25 -14.67
N PHE A 570 27.23 -8.45 -15.52
CA PHE A 570 26.66 -8.12 -16.82
C PHE A 570 26.89 -9.26 -17.82
N ASP A 571 25.81 -9.77 -18.41
CA ASP A 571 25.87 -10.92 -19.34
C ASP A 571 26.74 -10.58 -20.57
N PRO A 572 27.78 -11.38 -20.87
CA PRO A 572 28.66 -11.14 -22.02
C PRO A 572 27.97 -11.26 -23.39
N ASN A 573 26.79 -11.89 -23.48
CA ASN A 573 26.01 -11.98 -24.72
C ASN A 573 25.17 -10.71 -24.98
N GLU A 574 25.14 -9.79 -24.01
CA GLU A 574 24.36 -8.57 -24.05
C GLU A 574 25.28 -7.36 -24.26
N SER A 575 24.72 -6.23 -24.73
CA SER A 575 25.49 -5.02 -25.01
C SER A 575 25.16 -3.91 -24.01
N ARG A 576 26.14 -3.50 -23.19
CA ARG A 576 25.91 -2.45 -22.19
C ARG A 576 25.58 -1.12 -22.88
N TRP A 577 24.39 -0.60 -22.60
CA TRP A 577 23.92 0.63 -23.22
C TRP A 577 24.08 1.83 -22.28
N HIS A 578 24.99 2.73 -22.65
CA HIS A 578 25.17 4.01 -21.97
C HIS A 578 24.42 5.11 -22.74
N ARG A 579 23.53 5.80 -22.04
CA ARG A 579 22.78 6.92 -22.63
C ARG A 579 23.73 8.08 -22.92
N LYS A 580 24.11 8.29 -24.19
CA LYS A 580 24.91 9.45 -24.59
C LYS A 580 24.10 10.74 -24.39
N LYS A 581 24.78 11.85 -24.03
CA LYS A 581 24.23 13.17 -23.65
C LYS A 581 23.42 13.94 -24.73
N LYS A 582 22.89 13.32 -25.79
CA LYS A 582 22.01 14.02 -26.76
C LYS A 582 20.76 13.21 -27.10
N LYS A 583 19.62 13.89 -26.93
CA LYS A 583 18.25 13.59 -27.38
C LYS A 583 18.14 12.32 -28.22
N ASP A 584 17.91 11.20 -27.55
CA ASP A 584 17.29 10.04 -28.18
C ASP A 584 15.91 9.84 -27.54
N ILE A 585 14.88 9.97 -28.39
CA ILE A 585 13.45 10.00 -28.07
C ILE A 585 12.91 8.56 -27.94
N SER A 586 13.77 7.54 -27.92
CA SER A 586 13.41 6.12 -27.88
C SER A 586 12.83 5.60 -26.53
N GLY A 587 12.48 6.52 -25.63
CA GLY A 587 11.62 6.32 -24.45
C GLY A 587 12.27 5.58 -23.27
N CYS A 588 12.39 6.27 -22.14
CA CYS A 588 12.65 5.71 -20.80
C CYS A 588 11.63 4.60 -20.47
#